data_AF-A0A485A5W0-F1
#
_entry.id   AF-A0A485A5W0-F1
#
_cell.length_a   1.000
_cell.length_b   1.000
_cell.length_c   1.000
_cell.angle_alpha   90.00
_cell.angle_beta   90.00
_cell.angle_gamma   90.00
#
_symmetry.space_group_name_H-M   'P 1'
#
loop_
_entity.id
_entity.type
_entity.pdbx_description
1 polymer ?
#
loop_
_entity_poly.entity_id
_entity_poly.type
_entity_poly.pdbx_seq_one_letter_code
_entity_poly.pdbx_strand_id
1 'polypeptide(L)'
;MNAPAKPTEETTNHVQMEETERAEGETNDAVSAGEGAVEDDQQTDTVAEIVCTGCGAVGGGHCPECGPVVGDATYAAMEADLKEEANARELEGINAEILAAAAPSLANHEAADVNQKPENVNQNDGSAHQEDQNAHQNSPEVNQDKPEGNQPEPVAEYPAFFEPGRYEGLPNEVYHAANGISSTQVKDARVSLMYFNARHVEKTITKERSPVLDMGNLVHALALQPEQLEAEFSVEPVIPEGAFTTTATIRAFIDEHNSSLPAQLSTDDIKALIEAHNATLPPLVALGDDATQTGENYMSLPAEFQRVEEGQKVTAAKMKACIKEYNATLPQQVKTSGSRDALLEQLAVINPDLVAQEAQKPQPLKVSGTKADLIQAVKAVNPDAVFADELVDAWRENPEGKVLVTRQQLRTALNIQKALLQHPTAGKLLTHPSRAVEVSYFGFDDETGLEVRVRPDLEIDLDGVRIGAT
;
A
#
# COMPACT_ATOMS: atom_id res chain seq x y z
N MET A 1 -57.46 -28.10 71.07
CA MET A 1 -57.67 -29.27 70.20
C MET A 1 -56.51 -29.30 69.21
N ASN A 2 -55.97 -30.49 68.92
CA ASN A 2 -54.94 -30.83 67.92
C ASN A 2 -53.56 -30.13 67.96
N ALA A 3 -52.53 -30.97 68.14
CA ALA A 3 -51.17 -30.83 67.60
C ALA A 3 -51.13 -31.48 66.17
N PRO A 4 -49.99 -31.66 65.46
CA PRO A 4 -48.57 -31.30 65.71
C PRO A 4 -48.06 -30.29 64.64
N ALA A 5 -46.77 -30.03 64.34
CA ALA A 5 -45.48 -30.64 64.73
C ALA A 5 -44.32 -29.61 64.71
N LYS A 6 -43.06 -30.08 64.77
CA LYS A 6 -41.81 -29.36 64.48
C LYS A 6 -40.78 -30.33 63.82
N PRO A 7 -39.60 -29.87 63.35
CA PRO A 7 -38.85 -30.50 62.24
C PRO A 7 -37.72 -31.45 62.68
N THR A 8 -36.95 -31.96 61.69
CA THR A 8 -35.66 -32.66 61.85
C THR A 8 -34.60 -32.11 60.88
N GLU A 9 -33.32 -32.41 61.16
CA GLU A 9 -32.14 -31.59 60.84
C GLU A 9 -31.29 -32.05 59.63
N GLU A 10 -30.37 -31.16 59.22
CA GLU A 10 -29.00 -31.35 58.63
C GLU A 10 -28.71 -32.48 57.62
N THR A 11 -27.95 -32.23 56.54
CA THR A 11 -26.47 -32.21 56.59
C THR A 11 -25.87 -31.63 55.29
N THR A 12 -24.77 -30.88 55.42
CA THR A 12 -23.96 -30.32 54.32
C THR A 12 -23.04 -31.34 53.66
N ASN A 13 -22.74 -31.23 52.36
CA ASN A 13 -21.50 -31.77 51.80
C ASN A 13 -20.95 -30.95 50.62
N HIS A 14 -19.62 -30.91 50.56
CA HIS A 14 -18.78 -30.15 49.65
C HIS A 14 -18.03 -31.13 48.74
N VAL A 15 -17.93 -30.88 47.44
CA VAL A 15 -17.12 -31.69 46.51
C VAL A 15 -16.19 -30.77 45.72
N GLN A 16 -14.90 -31.10 45.73
CA GLN A 16 -13.85 -30.38 45.02
C GLN A 16 -13.65 -30.97 43.63
N MET A 17 -13.08 -30.19 42.70
CA MET A 17 -12.57 -30.73 41.44
C MET A 17 -11.16 -31.28 41.66
N GLU A 18 -10.87 -32.45 41.11
CA GLU A 18 -9.50 -32.99 41.00
C GLU A 18 -9.08 -33.03 39.53
N GLU A 19 -7.83 -32.62 39.32
CA GLU A 19 -7.12 -32.51 38.05
C GLU A 19 -6.26 -33.77 37.87
N THR A 20 -6.19 -34.35 36.67
CA THR A 20 -5.22 -35.44 36.39
C THR A 20 -4.65 -35.34 34.98
N GLU A 21 -3.32 -35.41 34.91
CA GLU A 21 -2.51 -35.31 33.70
C GLU A 21 -1.98 -36.70 33.28
N ARG A 22 -1.88 -36.90 31.95
CA ARG A 22 -0.77 -37.58 31.22
C ARG A 22 -0.41 -39.06 31.47
N ALA A 23 -0.32 -39.84 30.38
CA ALA A 23 0.86 -40.67 30.02
C ALA A 23 0.73 -41.30 28.60
N GLU A 24 1.87 -41.67 28.00
CA GLU A 24 2.07 -42.07 26.58
C GLU A 24 2.46 -43.57 26.43
N GLY A 25 2.51 -44.10 25.19
CA GLY A 25 3.09 -45.41 24.80
C GLY A 25 2.17 -46.29 23.94
N GLU A 26 2.39 -46.49 22.63
CA GLU A 26 3.24 -47.54 21.99
C GLU A 26 2.70 -48.99 22.19
N THR A 27 2.59 -49.91 21.21
CA THR A 27 2.95 -49.98 19.77
C THR A 27 2.29 -51.21 19.06
N ASN A 28 2.04 -51.09 17.74
CA ASN A 28 2.19 -52.08 16.63
C ASN A 28 1.45 -53.46 16.55
N ASP A 29 0.99 -53.73 15.30
CA ASP A 29 0.85 -55.02 14.57
C ASP A 29 -0.16 -56.13 15.03
N ALA A 30 -0.77 -56.96 14.17
CA ALA A 30 -1.15 -56.90 12.73
C ALA A 30 -2.01 -58.14 12.33
N VAL A 31 -2.99 -57.99 11.40
CA VAL A 31 -3.73 -59.05 10.63
C VAL A 31 -4.54 -60.12 11.43
N SER A 32 -5.58 -60.85 10.96
CA SER A 32 -6.21 -61.03 9.63
C SER A 32 -7.65 -61.60 9.71
N ALA A 33 -8.42 -61.38 8.61
CA ALA A 33 -9.50 -62.21 8.04
C ALA A 33 -10.77 -62.60 8.84
N GLY A 34 -11.94 -62.34 8.22
CA GLY A 34 -13.24 -62.90 8.58
C GLY A 34 -14.38 -62.31 7.73
N GLU A 35 -14.77 -63.00 6.65
CA GLU A 35 -15.79 -62.54 5.69
C GLU A 35 -17.22 -62.56 6.26
N GLY A 36 -18.07 -61.63 5.79
CA GLY A 36 -19.50 -61.59 6.09
C GLY A 36 -20.23 -60.63 5.16
N ALA A 37 -20.78 -61.15 4.06
CA ALA A 37 -21.44 -60.37 3.02
C ALA A 37 -22.90 -60.04 3.36
N VAL A 38 -23.38 -58.87 2.90
CA VAL A 38 -24.61 -58.73 2.09
C VAL A 38 -24.62 -57.37 1.36
N GLU A 39 -24.68 -57.46 0.04
CA GLU A 39 -25.43 -56.64 -0.93
C GLU A 39 -25.86 -55.20 -0.52
N ASP A 40 -25.31 -54.21 -1.22
CA ASP A 40 -25.90 -52.87 -1.37
C ASP A 40 -26.20 -52.62 -2.86
N ASP A 41 -27.31 -51.93 -3.13
CA ASP A 41 -27.94 -51.92 -4.45
C ASP A 41 -27.52 -50.71 -5.31
N GLN A 42 -27.66 -50.83 -6.62
CA GLN A 42 -26.96 -49.96 -7.57
C GLN A 42 -27.57 -48.55 -7.69
N GLN A 43 -26.74 -47.52 -7.50
CA GLN A 43 -26.93 -46.24 -8.18
C GLN A 43 -25.60 -45.73 -8.75
N THR A 44 -25.41 -45.95 -10.06
CA THR A 44 -24.18 -45.59 -10.78
C THR A 44 -24.16 -44.12 -11.16
N ASP A 45 -23.58 -43.28 -10.32
CA ASP A 45 -23.11 -41.97 -10.76
C ASP A 45 -21.81 -42.13 -11.56
N THR A 46 -21.84 -41.78 -12.85
CA THR A 46 -20.63 -41.71 -13.66
C THR A 46 -19.77 -40.55 -13.19
N VAL A 47 -18.75 -40.84 -12.37
CA VAL A 47 -17.71 -39.88 -12.02
C VAL A 47 -17.01 -39.45 -13.31
N ALA A 48 -17.36 -38.26 -13.81
CA ALA A 48 -16.61 -37.61 -14.87
C ALA A 48 -15.21 -37.34 -14.34
N GLU A 49 -14.18 -37.79 -15.06
CA GLU A 49 -12.79 -37.44 -14.75
C GLU A 49 -12.65 -35.92 -14.71
N ILE A 50 -12.27 -35.38 -13.54
CA ILE A 50 -12.03 -33.95 -13.40
C ILE A 50 -10.65 -33.67 -14.01
N VAL A 51 -10.68 -33.04 -15.18
CA VAL A 51 -9.51 -32.68 -15.99
C VAL A 51 -9.23 -31.18 -15.86
N CYS A 52 -7.97 -30.81 -15.67
CA CYS A 52 -7.54 -29.40 -15.66
C CYS A 52 -7.74 -28.75 -17.04
N THR A 53 -8.55 -27.69 -17.11
CA THR A 53 -8.90 -26.98 -18.36
C THR A 53 -7.71 -26.32 -19.05
N GLY A 54 -6.62 -26.03 -18.33
CA GLY A 54 -5.40 -25.43 -18.89
C GLY A 54 -4.42 -26.43 -19.52
N CYS A 55 -4.35 -27.67 -19.04
CA CYS A 55 -3.29 -28.62 -19.44
C CYS A 55 -3.74 -30.06 -19.74
N GLY A 56 -5.01 -30.41 -19.53
CA GLY A 56 -5.52 -31.75 -19.84
C GLY A 56 -5.12 -32.85 -18.84
N ALA A 57 -4.49 -32.50 -17.71
CA ALA A 57 -4.12 -33.47 -16.68
C ALA A 57 -5.34 -33.92 -15.85
N VAL A 58 -5.42 -35.22 -15.54
CA VAL A 58 -6.52 -35.82 -14.78
C VAL A 58 -6.19 -35.86 -13.28
N GLY A 59 -7.14 -35.44 -12.44
CA GLY A 59 -7.05 -35.56 -10.98
C GLY A 59 -6.97 -34.21 -10.27
N GLY A 60 -8.15 -33.68 -9.90
CA GLY A 60 -8.29 -32.40 -9.19
C GLY A 60 -8.25 -31.21 -10.14
N GLY A 61 -9.29 -30.38 -10.13
CA GLY A 61 -9.55 -29.36 -11.16
C GLY A 61 -8.55 -28.21 -11.28
N HIS A 62 -7.46 -28.19 -10.49
CA HIS A 62 -6.44 -27.12 -10.52
C HIS A 62 -5.03 -27.69 -10.38
N CYS A 63 -4.24 -27.58 -11.45
CA CYS A 63 -2.82 -27.92 -11.45
C CYS A 63 -1.98 -26.73 -10.95
N PRO A 64 -1.00 -26.91 -10.04
CA PRO A 64 -0.19 -25.82 -9.49
C PRO A 64 0.68 -25.07 -10.53
N GLU A 65 0.94 -25.66 -11.69
CA GLU A 65 1.68 -25.04 -12.80
C GLU A 65 0.81 -24.10 -13.66
N CYS A 66 -0.52 -24.23 -13.62
CA CYS A 66 -1.42 -23.57 -14.59
C CYS A 66 -1.95 -22.20 -14.14
N GLY A 67 -1.83 -21.87 -12.85
CA GLY A 67 -2.40 -20.65 -12.25
C GLY A 67 -3.94 -20.65 -12.19
N PRO A 68 -4.55 -19.73 -11.42
CA PRO A 68 -6.00 -19.62 -11.31
C PRO A 68 -6.60 -18.95 -12.55
N VAL A 69 -7.19 -19.75 -13.45
CA VAL A 69 -8.00 -19.24 -14.57
C VAL A 69 -9.42 -18.98 -14.07
N VAL A 70 -9.76 -17.71 -13.87
CA VAL A 70 -11.10 -17.30 -13.44
C VAL A 70 -12.01 -17.19 -14.67
N GLY A 71 -12.72 -18.27 -15.01
CA GLY A 71 -13.60 -18.29 -16.19
C GLY A 71 -14.44 -19.56 -16.31
N ASP A 72 -15.67 -19.49 -15.81
CA ASP A 72 -16.92 -20.04 -16.39
C ASP A 72 -17.97 -20.22 -15.29
N ALA A 73 -17.62 -20.89 -14.18
CA ALA A 73 -18.52 -21.09 -13.05
C ALA A 73 -18.94 -19.77 -12.39
N THR A 74 -18.01 -18.80 -12.27
CA THR A 74 -18.32 -17.43 -11.84
C THR A 74 -19.20 -16.69 -12.85
N TYR A 75 -19.06 -16.95 -14.15
CA TYR A 75 -19.86 -16.27 -15.17
C TYR A 75 -21.32 -16.73 -15.14
N ALA A 76 -21.56 -18.03 -14.94
CA ALA A 76 -22.90 -18.59 -14.78
C ALA A 76 -23.60 -18.07 -13.51
N ALA A 77 -22.87 -17.91 -12.39
CA ALA A 77 -23.39 -17.28 -11.18
C ALA A 77 -23.75 -15.81 -11.42
N MET A 78 -22.81 -15.02 -11.98
CA MET A 78 -23.06 -13.62 -12.33
C MET A 78 -24.24 -13.46 -13.30
N GLU A 79 -24.44 -14.36 -14.26
CA GLU A 79 -25.58 -14.30 -15.18
C GLU A 79 -26.93 -14.66 -14.51
N ALA A 80 -26.92 -15.50 -13.49
CA ALA A 80 -28.11 -15.78 -12.67
C ALA A 80 -28.46 -14.57 -11.79
N ASP A 81 -27.47 -14.02 -11.09
CA ASP A 81 -27.64 -12.83 -10.23
C ASP A 81 -28.10 -11.61 -11.05
N LEU A 82 -27.54 -11.41 -12.26
CA LEU A 82 -27.97 -10.36 -13.18
C LEU A 82 -29.42 -10.54 -13.68
N LYS A 83 -29.92 -11.77 -13.78
CA LYS A 83 -31.33 -12.05 -14.15
C LYS A 83 -32.28 -11.78 -12.98
N GLU A 84 -31.84 -12.07 -11.75
CA GLU A 84 -32.62 -11.76 -10.55
C GLU A 84 -32.65 -10.23 -10.31
N GLU A 85 -31.53 -9.52 -10.48
CA GLU A 85 -31.48 -8.06 -10.48
C GLU A 85 -32.30 -7.43 -11.63
N ALA A 86 -32.34 -8.03 -12.83
CA ALA A 86 -33.13 -7.50 -13.94
C ALA A 86 -34.63 -7.55 -13.64
N ASN A 87 -35.12 -8.65 -13.05
CA ASN A 87 -36.51 -8.77 -12.63
C ASN A 87 -36.84 -7.80 -11.47
N ALA A 88 -35.90 -7.57 -10.54
CA ALA A 88 -36.06 -6.56 -9.50
C ALA A 88 -36.14 -5.14 -10.08
N ARG A 89 -35.28 -4.79 -11.05
CA ARG A 89 -35.32 -3.50 -11.76
C ARG A 89 -36.59 -3.29 -12.59
N GLU A 90 -37.18 -4.35 -13.13
CA GLU A 90 -38.47 -4.27 -13.83
C GLU A 90 -39.61 -3.90 -12.84
N LEU A 91 -39.54 -4.39 -11.60
CA LEU A 91 -40.47 -4.02 -10.51
C LEU A 91 -40.21 -2.60 -9.98
N GLU A 92 -38.95 -2.17 -9.89
CA GLU A 92 -38.58 -0.79 -9.55
C GLU A 92 -38.98 0.22 -10.63
N GLY A 93 -38.91 -0.17 -11.91
CA GLY A 93 -39.41 0.62 -13.04
C GLY A 93 -40.89 0.95 -12.90
N ILE A 94 -41.71 -0.04 -12.50
CA ILE A 94 -43.14 0.15 -12.21
C ILE A 94 -43.35 1.15 -11.05
N ASN A 95 -42.54 1.08 -10.00
CA ASN A 95 -42.60 2.03 -8.89
C ASN A 95 -42.18 3.45 -9.30
N ALA A 96 -41.16 3.59 -10.14
CA ALA A 96 -40.74 4.88 -10.70
C ALA A 96 -41.80 5.49 -11.62
N GLU A 97 -42.54 4.67 -12.36
CA GLU A 97 -43.63 5.11 -13.24
C GLU A 97 -44.88 5.52 -12.45
N ILE A 98 -45.16 4.87 -11.31
CA ILE A 98 -46.15 5.31 -10.32
C ILE A 98 -45.77 6.65 -9.69
N LEU A 99 -44.48 6.86 -9.35
CA LEU A 99 -43.97 8.14 -8.84
C LEU A 99 -44.05 9.26 -9.89
N ALA A 100 -43.77 8.95 -11.16
CA ALA A 100 -43.93 9.91 -12.26
C ALA A 100 -45.40 10.31 -12.48
N ALA A 101 -46.34 9.38 -12.30
CA ALA A 101 -47.78 9.66 -12.39
C ALA A 101 -48.30 10.59 -11.26
N ALA A 102 -47.59 10.67 -10.13
CA ALA A 102 -47.96 11.52 -9.00
C ALA A 102 -47.55 13.00 -9.15
N ALA A 103 -46.70 13.35 -10.14
CA ALA A 103 -46.15 14.70 -10.33
C ALA A 103 -46.40 15.26 -11.76
N PRO A 104 -47.67 15.55 -12.13
CA PRO A 104 -48.03 15.90 -13.52
C PRO A 104 -47.53 17.27 -14.04
N SER A 105 -46.89 18.11 -13.22
CA SER A 105 -46.44 19.46 -13.63
C SER A 105 -45.09 19.50 -14.35
N LEU A 106 -44.35 18.37 -14.42
CA LEU A 106 -43.05 18.31 -15.12
C LEU A 106 -43.17 18.03 -16.63
N ALA A 107 -44.40 17.86 -17.14
CA ALA A 107 -44.69 17.72 -18.57
C ALA A 107 -45.45 18.95 -19.09
N ASN A 108 -44.77 19.72 -19.96
CA ASN A 108 -45.19 20.99 -20.58
C ASN A 108 -45.06 22.24 -19.71
N HIS A 109 -44.05 23.06 -19.98
CA HIS A 109 -44.25 24.17 -20.92
C HIS A 109 -42.93 24.73 -21.46
N GLU A 110 -42.77 24.71 -22.78
CA GLU A 110 -41.74 25.49 -23.50
C GLU A 110 -42.13 26.97 -23.55
N ALA A 111 -41.15 27.82 -23.87
CA ALA A 111 -41.24 29.27 -23.78
C ALA A 111 -42.24 29.92 -24.77
N ALA A 112 -42.92 30.98 -24.30
CA ALA A 112 -43.44 32.05 -25.14
C ALA A 112 -43.39 33.39 -24.40
N ASP A 113 -42.59 34.33 -24.92
CA ASP A 113 -42.66 35.75 -24.58
C ASP A 113 -43.85 36.39 -25.31
N VAL A 114 -44.55 37.33 -24.65
CA VAL A 114 -45.04 38.62 -25.17
C VAL A 114 -45.92 39.31 -24.12
N ASN A 115 -45.31 40.29 -23.44
CA ASN A 115 -45.81 41.63 -23.13
C ASN A 115 -47.33 41.95 -23.28
N GLN A 116 -48.03 42.18 -22.16
CA GLN A 116 -48.99 43.31 -22.02
C GLN A 116 -49.46 43.60 -20.57
N LYS A 117 -49.57 44.90 -20.26
CA LYS A 117 -50.20 45.57 -19.11
C LYS A 117 -50.98 46.78 -19.70
N PRO A 118 -51.89 47.50 -19.03
CA PRO A 118 -52.58 47.27 -17.75
C PRO A 118 -54.12 47.38 -17.81
N GLU A 119 -54.81 47.12 -16.69
CA GLU A 119 -55.87 47.93 -16.01
C GLU A 119 -56.67 46.98 -15.09
N ASN A 120 -56.79 47.12 -13.76
CA ASN A 120 -57.16 48.20 -12.81
C ASN A 120 -58.56 47.92 -12.21
N VAL A 121 -58.85 48.51 -11.03
CA VAL A 121 -60.10 48.45 -10.21
C VAL A 121 -60.23 47.24 -9.26
N ASN A 122 -60.68 47.34 -7.99
CA ASN A 122 -60.56 48.35 -6.90
C ASN A 122 -61.20 47.79 -5.61
N GLN A 123 -60.64 48.04 -4.40
CA GLN A 123 -61.33 48.07 -3.07
C GLN A 123 -62.04 46.77 -2.55
N ASN A 124 -62.19 46.47 -1.24
CA ASN A 124 -61.77 47.18 -0.02
C ASN A 124 -61.63 46.24 1.21
N ASP A 125 -60.99 46.77 2.26
CA ASP A 125 -61.18 46.55 3.71
C ASP A 125 -61.12 45.14 4.36
N GLY A 126 -60.19 45.02 5.32
CA GLY A 126 -60.62 45.09 6.72
C GLY A 126 -60.41 43.87 7.64
N SER A 127 -59.22 43.73 8.23
CA SER A 127 -58.99 43.94 9.69
C SER A 127 -57.68 43.29 10.15
N ALA A 128 -56.99 43.95 11.07
CA ALA A 128 -55.82 43.40 11.76
C ALA A 128 -56.23 42.38 12.84
N HIS A 129 -55.31 41.48 13.19
CA HIS A 129 -54.74 41.42 14.54
C HIS A 129 -53.33 40.82 14.49
N GLN A 130 -52.44 41.38 15.32
CA GLN A 130 -51.07 40.91 15.54
C GLN A 130 -51.09 39.85 16.66
N GLU A 131 -50.14 38.90 16.64
CA GLU A 131 -49.10 38.80 17.69
C GLU A 131 -48.08 37.68 17.40
N ASP A 132 -46.82 38.10 17.39
CA ASP A 132 -45.58 37.41 17.77
C ASP A 132 -45.37 35.89 17.60
N GLN A 133 -44.29 35.56 16.88
CA GLN A 133 -43.18 34.86 17.54
C GLN A 133 -41.81 35.14 16.90
N ASN A 134 -40.78 35.20 17.76
CA ASN A 134 -39.42 35.62 17.42
C ASN A 134 -38.69 34.63 16.52
N ALA A 135 -38.13 35.12 15.41
CA ALA A 135 -36.97 34.49 14.77
C ALA A 135 -35.70 35.00 15.46
N HIS A 136 -34.90 34.09 16.03
CA HIS A 136 -33.53 34.40 16.43
C HIS A 136 -32.55 33.75 15.46
N GLN A 137 -32.10 34.57 14.51
CA GLN A 137 -30.97 34.27 13.64
C GLN A 137 -29.69 34.44 14.46
N ASN A 138 -28.82 33.43 14.46
CA ASN A 138 -27.43 33.57 14.86
C ASN A 138 -26.55 33.11 13.70
N SER A 139 -26.16 34.06 12.85
CA SER A 139 -25.08 33.90 11.88
C SER A 139 -23.92 34.79 12.34
N PRO A 140 -22.68 34.29 12.53
CA PRO A 140 -21.55 35.14 12.85
C PRO A 140 -21.12 35.95 11.62
N GLU A 141 -20.89 37.25 11.80
CA GLU A 141 -20.42 38.14 10.73
C GLU A 141 -18.95 37.88 10.35
N VAL A 142 -18.64 38.01 9.06
CA VAL A 142 -17.29 37.89 8.49
C VAL A 142 -16.50 39.18 8.72
N ASN A 143 -15.24 39.06 9.14
CA ASN A 143 -14.23 40.12 8.98
C ASN A 143 -12.89 39.53 8.46
N GLN A 144 -12.32 40.21 7.46
CA GLN A 144 -10.98 39.98 6.90
C GLN A 144 -9.97 40.86 7.70
N ASP A 145 -8.64 40.65 7.73
CA ASP A 145 -7.74 39.83 6.91
C ASP A 145 -6.36 39.61 7.62
N LYS A 146 -5.65 38.50 7.31
CA LYS A 146 -4.18 38.27 7.40
C LYS A 146 -3.39 38.27 8.75
N PRO A 147 -2.22 37.56 8.83
CA PRO A 147 -2.00 36.11 8.69
C PRO A 147 -1.18 35.49 9.85
N GLU A 148 -0.81 34.21 9.70
CA GLU A 148 0.14 33.39 10.50
C GLU A 148 -0.39 32.69 11.76
N GLY A 149 -0.11 31.38 11.84
CA GLY A 149 -0.29 30.52 13.00
C GLY A 149 -1.22 29.34 12.74
N ASN A 150 -0.65 28.13 12.56
CA ASN A 150 -1.39 26.88 12.68
C ASN A 150 -1.92 26.76 14.12
N GLN A 151 -3.13 27.26 14.36
CA GLN A 151 -3.97 26.78 15.45
C GLN A 151 -4.71 25.55 14.93
N PRO A 152 -4.74 24.42 15.64
CA PRO A 152 -5.68 23.35 15.31
C PRO A 152 -7.10 23.92 15.40
N GLU A 153 -7.93 23.62 14.41
CA GLU A 153 -9.33 24.08 14.43
C GLU A 153 -10.01 23.59 15.71
N PRO A 154 -10.90 24.40 16.32
CA PRO A 154 -11.63 23.98 17.51
C PRO A 154 -12.51 22.78 17.15
N VAL A 155 -12.17 21.61 17.69
CA VAL A 155 -12.97 20.38 17.51
C VAL A 155 -14.38 20.66 18.02
N ALA A 156 -15.36 20.60 17.12
CA ALA A 156 -16.74 20.84 17.47
C ALA A 156 -17.22 19.78 18.49
N GLU A 157 -17.64 20.23 19.67
CA GLU A 157 -18.28 19.36 20.66
C GLU A 157 -19.74 19.13 20.25
N TYR A 158 -20.08 17.87 19.98
CA TYR A 158 -21.44 17.45 19.62
C TYR A 158 -22.19 16.93 20.85
N PRO A 159 -23.51 17.19 20.96
CA PRO A 159 -24.30 16.69 22.08
C PRO A 159 -24.49 15.17 21.99
N ALA A 160 -24.63 14.50 23.13
CA ALA A 160 -24.96 13.08 23.19
C ALA A 160 -26.42 12.76 22.80
N PHE A 161 -27.27 13.79 22.71
CA PHE A 161 -28.68 13.70 22.37
C PHE A 161 -29.03 14.83 21.40
N PHE A 162 -29.69 14.49 20.30
CA PHE A 162 -30.20 15.41 19.29
C PHE A 162 -31.72 15.50 19.44
N GLU A 163 -32.21 16.74 19.59
CA GLU A 163 -33.64 17.05 19.55
C GLU A 163 -34.23 16.75 18.16
N PRO A 164 -35.55 16.52 18.04
CA PRO A 164 -36.21 16.39 16.75
C PRO A 164 -35.92 17.58 15.83
N GLY A 165 -35.43 17.31 14.62
CA GLY A 165 -34.99 18.36 13.71
C GLY A 165 -34.08 17.87 12.59
N ARG A 166 -33.60 18.83 11.80
CA ARG A 166 -32.73 18.63 10.64
C ARG A 166 -31.36 19.27 10.89
N TYR A 167 -30.31 18.49 10.70
CA TYR A 167 -28.93 18.84 10.99
C TYR A 167 -28.04 18.60 9.76
N GLU A 168 -27.40 19.67 9.27
CA GLU A 168 -26.42 19.59 8.18
C GLU A 168 -25.01 19.39 8.72
N GLY A 169 -24.11 18.80 7.91
CA GLY A 169 -22.68 18.71 8.22
C GLY A 169 -22.32 17.83 9.44
N LEU A 170 -23.26 17.03 9.96
CA LEU A 170 -23.02 16.17 11.11
C LEU A 170 -22.03 15.05 10.73
N PRO A 171 -20.87 14.90 11.40
CA PRO A 171 -19.89 13.87 11.04
C PRO A 171 -20.48 12.46 11.14
N ASN A 172 -20.05 11.56 10.25
CA ASN A 172 -20.65 10.23 10.13
C ASN A 172 -20.57 9.42 11.44
N GLU A 173 -19.45 9.50 12.15
CA GLU A 173 -19.26 8.85 13.45
C GLU A 173 -20.23 9.38 14.52
N VAL A 174 -20.46 10.70 14.55
CA VAL A 174 -21.39 11.35 15.48
C VAL A 174 -22.82 10.92 15.18
N TYR A 175 -23.24 10.93 13.91
CA TYR A 175 -24.57 10.47 13.52
C TYR A 175 -24.83 9.00 13.86
N HIS A 176 -23.84 8.12 13.67
CA HIS A 176 -23.97 6.70 14.05
C HIS A 176 -23.90 6.47 15.57
N ALA A 177 -23.28 7.38 16.33
CA ALA A 177 -23.24 7.35 17.80
C ALA A 177 -24.46 8.00 18.48
N ALA A 178 -25.21 8.85 17.78
CA ALA A 178 -26.36 9.60 18.29
C ALA A 178 -27.54 8.71 18.74
N ASN A 179 -28.56 9.35 19.34
CA ASN A 179 -29.84 8.73 19.69
C ASN A 179 -30.70 8.38 18.44
N GLY A 180 -31.81 7.69 18.67
CA GLY A 180 -32.72 7.24 17.63
C GLY A 180 -32.32 5.93 16.92
N ILE A 181 -33.34 5.18 16.51
CA ILE A 181 -33.21 3.94 15.75
C ILE A 181 -33.01 4.27 14.26
N SER A 182 -31.96 3.74 13.64
CA SER A 182 -31.68 3.90 12.21
C SER A 182 -32.24 2.77 11.34
N SER A 183 -32.32 2.98 10.01
CA SER A 183 -32.70 1.95 9.04
C SER A 183 -31.87 0.66 9.16
N THR A 184 -30.55 0.76 9.37
CA THR A 184 -29.69 -0.41 9.62
C THR A 184 -30.06 -1.12 10.92
N GLN A 185 -30.37 -0.38 11.98
CA GLN A 185 -30.80 -0.93 13.25
C GLN A 185 -32.14 -1.68 13.14
N VAL A 186 -33.11 -1.17 12.36
CA VAL A 186 -34.36 -1.89 12.05
C VAL A 186 -34.09 -3.14 11.22
N LYS A 187 -33.19 -3.08 10.22
CA LYS A 187 -32.79 -4.25 9.40
C LYS A 187 -32.16 -5.34 10.27
N ASP A 188 -31.25 -5.00 11.18
CA ASP A 188 -30.62 -5.93 12.13
C ASP A 188 -31.65 -6.53 13.09
N ALA A 189 -32.60 -5.73 13.60
CA ALA A 189 -33.70 -6.19 14.46
C ALA A 189 -34.66 -7.17 13.75
N ARG A 190 -34.90 -6.98 12.44
CA ARG A 190 -35.68 -7.90 11.60
C ARG A 190 -34.99 -9.24 11.37
N VAL A 191 -33.66 -9.31 11.45
CA VAL A 191 -32.91 -10.59 11.44
C VAL A 191 -33.06 -11.28 12.79
N SER A 192 -32.78 -10.58 13.88
CA SER A 192 -33.02 -11.08 15.24
C SER A 192 -32.89 -9.96 16.28
N LEU A 193 -33.83 -9.90 17.24
CA LEU A 193 -33.71 -9.01 18.40
C LEU A 193 -32.51 -9.34 19.30
N MET A 194 -32.06 -10.61 19.33
CA MET A 194 -30.82 -10.98 20.03
C MET A 194 -29.59 -10.45 19.29
N TYR A 195 -29.57 -10.51 17.96
CA TYR A 195 -28.48 -9.94 17.16
C TYR A 195 -28.45 -8.41 17.30
N PHE A 196 -29.61 -7.76 17.24
CA PHE A 196 -29.73 -6.33 17.51
C PHE A 196 -29.19 -5.95 18.89
N ASN A 197 -29.61 -6.67 19.94
CA ASN A 197 -29.16 -6.42 21.30
C ASN A 197 -27.63 -6.60 21.44
N ALA A 198 -27.08 -7.72 20.98
CA ALA A 198 -25.65 -8.01 21.03
C ALA A 198 -24.80 -6.98 20.24
N ARG A 199 -25.32 -6.46 19.12
CA ARG A 199 -24.60 -5.51 18.25
C ARG A 199 -24.75 -4.04 18.68
N HIS A 200 -25.95 -3.62 19.05
CA HIS A 200 -26.28 -2.19 19.28
C HIS A 200 -26.43 -1.81 20.75
N VAL A 201 -26.81 -2.76 21.62
CA VAL A 201 -27.08 -2.50 23.05
C VAL A 201 -25.90 -2.95 23.91
N GLU A 202 -25.56 -4.24 23.88
CA GLU A 202 -24.43 -4.81 24.64
C GLU A 202 -23.08 -4.56 23.95
N LYS A 203 -23.08 -4.32 22.64
CA LYS A 203 -21.89 -4.10 21.79
C LYS A 203 -20.85 -5.24 21.87
N THR A 204 -21.32 -6.46 22.12
CA THR A 204 -20.52 -7.70 22.11
C THR A 204 -20.17 -8.17 20.70
N ILE A 205 -20.92 -7.73 19.68
CA ILE A 205 -20.60 -7.96 18.26
C ILE A 205 -20.03 -6.68 17.63
N THR A 206 -18.75 -6.69 17.30
CA THR A 206 -18.08 -5.59 16.57
C THR A 206 -18.43 -5.60 15.08
N LYS A 207 -18.48 -4.42 14.45
CA LYS A 207 -18.59 -4.27 12.99
C LYS A 207 -17.20 -4.18 12.39
N GLU A 208 -16.76 -5.23 11.72
CA GLU A 208 -15.59 -5.16 10.84
C GLU A 208 -15.93 -4.38 9.56
N ARG A 209 -15.03 -3.53 9.07
CA ARG A 209 -15.15 -2.95 7.72
C ARG A 209 -14.89 -4.07 6.71
N SER A 210 -15.86 -4.35 5.85
CA SER A 210 -15.70 -5.33 4.77
C SER A 210 -15.12 -4.64 3.53
N PRO A 211 -13.97 -5.08 3.00
CA PRO A 211 -13.39 -4.54 1.76
C PRO A 211 -14.31 -4.65 0.53
N VAL A 212 -15.33 -5.52 0.61
CA VAL A 212 -16.35 -5.70 -0.45
C VAL A 212 -17.16 -4.42 -0.68
N LEU A 213 -17.30 -3.56 0.33
CA LEU A 213 -18.08 -2.32 0.24
C LEU A 213 -17.27 -1.10 -0.23
N ASP A 214 -15.94 -1.17 -0.25
CA ASP A 214 -15.09 0.00 -0.52
C ASP A 214 -15.27 0.59 -1.93
N MET A 215 -15.59 -0.25 -2.92
CA MET A 215 -15.96 0.21 -4.27
C MET A 215 -17.29 0.98 -4.26
N GLY A 216 -18.27 0.52 -3.48
CA GLY A 216 -19.56 1.21 -3.33
C GLY A 216 -19.37 2.57 -2.67
N ASN A 217 -18.63 2.61 -1.55
CA ASN A 217 -18.26 3.83 -0.84
C ASN A 217 -17.53 4.82 -1.76
N LEU A 218 -16.61 4.35 -2.60
CA LEU A 218 -15.88 5.18 -3.57
C LEU A 218 -16.81 5.79 -4.63
N VAL A 219 -17.75 5.01 -5.18
CA VAL A 219 -18.74 5.52 -6.15
C VAL A 219 -19.70 6.51 -5.49
N HIS A 220 -20.13 6.23 -4.26
CA HIS A 220 -20.98 7.11 -3.43
C HIS A 220 -20.33 8.47 -3.21
N ALA A 221 -19.11 8.48 -2.66
CA ALA A 221 -18.33 9.69 -2.44
C ALA A 221 -18.11 10.46 -3.75
N LEU A 222 -17.72 9.80 -4.84
CA LEU A 222 -17.56 10.47 -6.14
C LEU A 222 -18.87 11.06 -6.70
N ALA A 223 -20.01 10.39 -6.54
CA ALA A 223 -21.28 10.85 -7.07
C ALA A 223 -21.87 12.03 -6.28
N LEU A 224 -21.68 12.04 -4.96
CA LEU A 224 -22.33 12.99 -4.06
C LEU A 224 -21.37 14.08 -3.56
N GLN A 225 -20.19 13.70 -3.06
CA GLN A 225 -19.21 14.58 -2.39
C GLN A 225 -17.77 14.35 -2.91
N PRO A 226 -17.50 14.55 -4.22
CA PRO A 226 -16.19 14.27 -4.82
C PRO A 226 -15.04 15.04 -4.16
N GLU A 227 -15.33 16.17 -3.50
CA GLU A 227 -14.40 16.94 -2.68
C GLU A 227 -13.84 16.19 -1.46
N GLN A 228 -14.52 15.15 -0.96
CA GLN A 228 -14.05 14.34 0.18
C GLN A 228 -13.11 13.19 -0.24
N LEU A 229 -12.90 12.99 -1.54
CA LEU A 229 -12.10 11.86 -2.07
C LEU A 229 -10.70 11.78 -1.45
N GLU A 230 -9.99 12.92 -1.35
CA GLU A 230 -8.63 12.99 -0.77
C GLU A 230 -8.60 12.83 0.75
N ALA A 231 -9.73 13.06 1.43
CA ALA A 231 -9.89 12.94 2.87
C ALA A 231 -10.17 11.49 3.31
N GLU A 232 -10.96 10.74 2.54
CA GLU A 232 -11.37 9.37 2.89
C GLU A 232 -10.56 8.27 2.17
N PHE A 233 -10.08 8.54 0.96
CA PHE A 233 -9.44 7.55 0.08
C PHE A 233 -7.98 7.90 -0.21
N SER A 234 -7.13 6.87 -0.24
CA SER A 234 -5.74 6.97 -0.65
C SER A 234 -5.58 6.32 -2.03
N VAL A 235 -5.43 7.15 -3.06
CA VAL A 235 -5.33 6.71 -4.46
C VAL A 235 -3.91 6.29 -4.80
N GLU A 236 -3.77 5.13 -5.44
CA GLU A 236 -2.51 4.58 -5.90
C GLU A 236 -1.69 5.60 -6.74
N PRO A 237 -0.42 5.87 -6.39
CA PRO A 237 0.36 6.98 -6.94
C PRO A 237 0.61 6.84 -8.45
N VAL A 238 0.90 7.97 -9.12
CA VAL A 238 1.46 7.94 -10.47
C VAL A 238 2.93 7.57 -10.35
N ILE A 239 3.40 6.57 -11.09
CA ILE A 239 4.84 6.35 -11.24
C ILE A 239 5.39 7.43 -12.19
N PRO A 240 6.27 8.34 -11.74
CA PRO A 240 6.72 9.46 -12.57
C PRO A 240 7.67 8.99 -13.68
N GLU A 241 7.71 9.78 -14.77
CA GLU A 241 8.63 9.53 -15.87
C GLU A 241 10.08 9.64 -15.38
N GLY A 242 10.87 8.57 -15.59
CA GLY A 242 12.22 8.44 -15.04
C GLY A 242 12.35 7.66 -13.73
N ALA A 243 11.24 7.23 -13.10
CA ALA A 243 11.32 6.35 -11.94
C ALA A 243 11.85 4.95 -12.29
N PHE A 244 12.59 4.35 -11.36
CA PHE A 244 13.12 3.01 -11.48
C PHE A 244 12.01 1.97 -11.21
N THR A 245 11.57 1.29 -12.27
CA THR A 245 10.50 0.28 -12.22
C THR A 245 11.02 -1.15 -12.13
N THR A 246 12.23 -1.41 -12.65
CA THR A 246 12.79 -2.77 -12.74
C THR A 246 14.27 -2.82 -12.36
N THR A 247 14.74 -4.00 -11.96
CA THR A 247 16.17 -4.23 -11.71
C THR A 247 17.02 -4.03 -12.98
N ALA A 248 16.42 -4.12 -14.18
CA ALA A 248 17.09 -3.77 -15.43
C ALA A 248 17.32 -2.26 -15.56
N THR A 249 16.29 -1.44 -15.29
CA THR A 249 16.44 0.04 -15.29
C THR A 249 17.44 0.53 -14.24
N ILE A 250 17.47 -0.10 -13.07
CA ILE A 250 18.43 0.23 -12.00
C ILE A 250 19.86 -0.09 -12.45
N ARG A 251 20.10 -1.28 -13.03
CA ARG A 251 21.44 -1.64 -13.54
C ARG A 251 21.88 -0.76 -14.70
N ALA A 252 21.00 -0.44 -15.64
CA ALA A 252 21.34 0.43 -16.76
C ALA A 252 21.86 1.80 -16.29
N PHE A 253 21.22 2.41 -15.29
CA PHE A 253 21.71 3.65 -14.68
C PHE A 253 23.06 3.47 -13.96
N ILE A 254 23.26 2.36 -13.24
CA ILE A 254 24.54 2.05 -12.60
C ILE A 254 25.65 1.88 -13.65
N ASP A 255 25.38 1.18 -14.75
CA ASP A 255 26.33 0.95 -15.84
C ASP A 255 26.68 2.25 -16.59
N GLU A 256 25.68 3.11 -16.83
CA GLU A 256 25.87 4.44 -17.42
C GLU A 256 26.68 5.35 -16.50
N HIS A 257 26.33 5.39 -15.20
CA HIS A 257 27.08 6.14 -14.20
C HIS A 257 28.54 5.66 -14.12
N ASN A 258 28.76 4.33 -14.03
CA ASN A 258 30.09 3.74 -14.00
C ASN A 258 30.90 4.05 -15.26
N SER A 259 30.24 4.09 -16.43
CA SER A 259 30.87 4.46 -17.70
C SER A 259 31.22 5.95 -17.80
N SER A 260 30.57 6.81 -17.01
CA SER A 260 30.89 8.23 -16.90
C SER A 260 32.07 8.55 -15.97
N LEU A 261 32.50 7.59 -15.13
CA LEU A 261 33.59 7.80 -14.18
C LEU A 261 34.96 7.87 -14.87
N PRO A 262 35.91 8.66 -14.33
CA PRO A 262 37.28 8.69 -14.85
C PRO A 262 37.93 7.30 -14.81
N ALA A 263 38.49 6.87 -15.94
CA ALA A 263 39.17 5.58 -16.04
C ALA A 263 40.27 5.45 -14.95
N GLN A 264 40.18 4.37 -14.17
CA GLN A 264 41.18 4.00 -13.19
C GLN A 264 42.38 3.36 -13.90
N LEU A 265 43.62 3.64 -13.44
CA LEU A 265 44.86 3.09 -14.02
C LEU A 265 44.79 1.56 -14.00
N SER A 266 45.03 0.83 -15.10
CA SER A 266 44.93 -0.64 -15.05
C SER A 266 46.08 -1.26 -14.26
N THR A 267 45.92 -2.53 -13.84
CA THR A 267 47.00 -3.30 -13.19
C THR A 267 48.28 -3.33 -14.05
N ASP A 268 48.11 -3.43 -15.37
CA ASP A 268 49.22 -3.45 -16.32
C ASP A 268 49.85 -2.06 -16.50
N ASP A 269 49.07 -0.98 -16.47
CA ASP A 269 49.60 0.40 -16.50
C ASP A 269 50.42 0.71 -15.23
N ILE A 270 49.91 0.35 -14.05
CA ILE A 270 50.62 0.54 -12.77
C ILE A 270 51.93 -0.25 -12.80
N LYS A 271 51.88 -1.50 -13.28
CA LYS A 271 53.07 -2.34 -13.44
C LYS A 271 54.07 -1.73 -14.42
N ALA A 272 53.61 -1.23 -15.58
CA ALA A 272 54.46 -0.59 -16.57
C ALA A 272 55.15 0.68 -16.03
N LEU A 273 54.47 1.46 -15.18
CA LEU A 273 55.06 2.62 -14.50
C LEU A 273 56.15 2.21 -13.50
N ILE A 274 55.93 1.14 -12.73
CA ILE A 274 56.94 0.59 -11.80
C ILE A 274 58.13 0.01 -12.58
N GLU A 275 57.89 -0.71 -13.68
CA GLU A 275 58.95 -1.25 -14.56
C GLU A 275 59.76 -0.14 -15.23
N ALA A 276 59.10 0.92 -15.72
CA ALA A 276 59.77 2.10 -16.26
C ALA A 276 60.65 2.78 -15.22
N HIS A 277 60.19 2.92 -13.97
CA HIS A 277 61.01 3.45 -12.88
C HIS A 277 62.20 2.52 -12.55
N ASN A 278 61.96 1.21 -12.40
CA ASN A 278 62.99 0.22 -12.13
C ASN A 278 64.07 0.17 -13.23
N ALA A 279 63.72 0.51 -14.48
CA ALA A 279 64.65 0.64 -15.59
C ALA A 279 65.51 1.92 -15.55
N THR A 280 65.13 2.94 -14.76
CA THR A 280 65.98 4.12 -14.48
C THR A 280 66.99 3.90 -13.36
N LEU A 281 66.83 2.85 -12.55
CA LEU A 281 67.75 2.51 -11.47
C LEU A 281 69.04 1.86 -12.04
N PRO A 282 70.21 2.04 -11.40
CA PRO A 282 71.44 1.40 -11.84
C PRO A 282 71.29 -0.13 -11.88
N PRO A 283 71.71 -0.80 -12.97
CA PRO A 283 71.60 -2.25 -13.06
C PRO A 283 72.46 -2.93 -12.01
N LEU A 284 71.88 -3.92 -11.32
CA LEU A 284 72.61 -4.77 -10.38
C LEU A 284 73.74 -5.51 -11.10
N VAL A 285 74.92 -5.53 -10.48
CA VAL A 285 76.09 -6.22 -11.04
C VAL A 285 75.86 -7.73 -10.92
N ALA A 286 75.88 -8.42 -12.06
CA ALA A 286 75.60 -9.86 -12.11
C ALA A 286 76.65 -10.66 -11.32
N LEU A 287 76.22 -11.71 -10.62
CA LEU A 287 77.12 -12.53 -9.80
C LEU A 287 78.08 -13.42 -10.63
N GLY A 288 77.87 -13.54 -11.94
CA GLY A 288 78.64 -14.37 -12.87
C GLY A 288 78.37 -15.86 -12.69
N ASP A 289 78.17 -16.60 -13.78
CA ASP A 289 77.88 -18.04 -13.69
C ASP A 289 79.15 -18.89 -13.52
N ASP A 290 80.28 -18.43 -14.06
CA ASP A 290 81.60 -19.01 -13.87
C ASP A 290 82.60 -18.06 -13.16
N ALA A 291 83.79 -18.57 -12.85
CA ALA A 291 84.82 -17.84 -12.11
C ALA A 291 85.44 -16.66 -12.90
N THR A 292 85.48 -16.76 -14.22
CA THR A 292 85.97 -15.71 -15.14
C THR A 292 84.99 -14.55 -15.16
N GLN A 293 83.70 -14.83 -15.42
CA GLN A 293 82.66 -13.80 -15.47
C GLN A 293 82.37 -13.19 -14.09
N THR A 294 82.53 -13.97 -13.01
CA THR A 294 82.56 -13.43 -11.64
C THR A 294 83.70 -12.42 -11.45
N GLY A 295 84.87 -12.69 -12.03
CA GLY A 295 86.05 -11.82 -11.97
C GLY A 295 85.86 -10.53 -12.77
N GLU A 296 85.34 -10.62 -14.00
CA GLU A 296 85.03 -9.46 -14.84
C GLU A 296 84.01 -8.53 -14.17
N ASN A 297 82.92 -9.10 -13.63
CA ASN A 297 81.90 -8.35 -12.89
C ASN A 297 82.40 -7.79 -11.55
N TYR A 298 83.48 -8.36 -10.99
CA TYR A 298 84.12 -7.83 -9.79
C TYR A 298 85.10 -6.68 -10.11
N MET A 299 85.79 -6.73 -11.25
CA MET A 299 86.67 -5.67 -11.74
C MET A 299 85.91 -4.42 -12.24
N SER A 300 84.61 -4.54 -12.54
CA SER A 300 83.75 -3.41 -12.90
C SER A 300 83.13 -2.67 -11.70
N LEU A 301 83.32 -3.17 -10.47
CA LEU A 301 82.93 -2.47 -9.24
C LEU A 301 83.79 -1.21 -9.01
N PRO A 302 83.29 -0.17 -8.31
CA PRO A 302 84.14 0.92 -7.83
C PRO A 302 85.27 0.41 -6.92
N ALA A 303 86.43 1.05 -6.96
CA ALA A 303 87.65 0.59 -6.29
C ALA A 303 87.48 0.39 -4.77
N GLU A 304 86.60 1.14 -4.12
CA GLU A 304 86.25 1.03 -2.70
C GLU A 304 85.53 -0.28 -2.30
N PHE A 305 84.94 -0.99 -3.29
CA PHE A 305 84.35 -2.32 -3.14
C PHE A 305 85.25 -3.44 -3.70
N GLN A 306 86.37 -3.11 -4.36
CA GLN A 306 87.38 -4.06 -4.82
C GLN A 306 88.32 -4.52 -3.68
N ARG A 307 87.74 -5.08 -2.61
CA ARG A 307 88.43 -5.40 -1.34
C ARG A 307 89.08 -6.78 -1.24
N VAL A 308 89.62 -7.32 -2.34
CA VAL A 308 90.37 -8.60 -2.34
C VAL A 308 91.86 -8.32 -2.54
N GLU A 309 92.64 -8.50 -1.48
CA GLU A 309 94.08 -8.19 -1.50
C GLU A 309 94.89 -9.04 -2.48
N GLU A 310 95.82 -8.36 -3.16
CA GLU A 310 96.70 -8.88 -4.20
C GLU A 310 97.75 -9.85 -3.60
N GLY A 311 97.35 -11.11 -3.44
CA GLY A 311 98.21 -12.18 -2.89
C GLY A 311 97.48 -13.31 -2.16
N GLN A 312 96.21 -13.13 -1.78
CA GLN A 312 95.40 -14.25 -1.25
C GLN A 312 94.75 -15.08 -2.37
N LYS A 313 94.36 -16.33 -2.07
CA LYS A 313 93.55 -17.15 -2.98
C LYS A 313 92.20 -16.46 -3.24
N VAL A 314 92.08 -15.81 -4.39
CA VAL A 314 90.86 -15.18 -4.89
C VAL A 314 89.85 -16.28 -5.23
N THR A 315 88.96 -16.60 -4.30
CA THR A 315 87.86 -17.53 -4.56
C THR A 315 86.66 -16.77 -5.12
N ALA A 316 85.93 -17.39 -6.04
CA ALA A 316 84.69 -16.82 -6.60
C ALA A 316 83.68 -16.44 -5.49
N ALA A 317 83.69 -17.13 -4.34
CA ALA A 317 82.91 -16.77 -3.17
C ALA A 317 83.23 -15.37 -2.60
N LYS A 318 84.51 -14.98 -2.52
CA LYS A 318 84.92 -13.63 -2.04
C LYS A 318 84.52 -12.53 -3.03
N MET A 319 84.72 -12.76 -4.32
CA MET A 319 84.30 -11.82 -5.37
C MET A 319 82.77 -11.65 -5.39
N LYS A 320 82.00 -12.76 -5.30
CA LYS A 320 80.53 -12.72 -5.16
C LYS A 320 80.07 -12.05 -3.87
N ALA A 321 80.83 -12.10 -2.78
CA ALA A 321 80.52 -11.36 -1.55
C ALA A 321 80.67 -9.85 -1.76
N CYS A 322 81.77 -9.39 -2.39
CA CYS A 322 81.97 -7.98 -2.70
C CYS A 322 80.91 -7.43 -3.69
N ILE A 323 80.54 -8.22 -4.71
CA ILE A 323 79.44 -7.87 -5.62
C ILE A 323 78.11 -7.77 -4.86
N LYS A 324 77.83 -8.65 -3.89
CA LYS A 324 76.63 -8.56 -3.02
C LYS A 324 76.65 -7.34 -2.11
N GLU A 325 77.80 -6.97 -1.55
CA GLU A 325 77.95 -5.74 -0.74
C GLU A 325 77.66 -4.49 -1.57
N TYR A 326 78.21 -4.40 -2.79
CA TYR A 326 77.93 -3.28 -3.70
C TYR A 326 76.47 -3.24 -4.15
N ASN A 327 75.90 -4.38 -4.55
CA ASN A 327 74.49 -4.49 -4.92
C ASN A 327 73.54 -4.15 -3.76
N ALA A 328 73.98 -4.28 -2.50
CA ALA A 328 73.22 -3.85 -1.32
C ALA A 328 73.30 -2.33 -1.04
N THR A 329 74.24 -1.61 -1.67
CA THR A 329 74.30 -0.13 -1.63
C THR A 329 73.52 0.55 -2.76
N LEU A 330 73.12 -0.21 -3.79
CA LEU A 330 72.27 0.30 -4.86
C LEU A 330 70.80 0.43 -4.42
N PRO A 331 70.03 1.38 -4.97
CA PRO A 331 68.58 1.44 -4.72
C PRO A 331 67.89 0.12 -5.09
N GLN A 332 67.09 -0.42 -4.17
CA GLN A 332 66.37 -1.66 -4.42
C GLN A 332 65.25 -1.44 -5.45
N GLN A 333 65.14 -2.34 -6.42
CA GLN A 333 64.02 -2.35 -7.35
C GLN A 333 62.71 -2.66 -6.62
N VAL A 334 61.67 -1.93 -6.99
CA VAL A 334 60.33 -2.03 -6.41
C VAL A 334 59.59 -3.22 -7.04
N LYS A 335 58.74 -3.91 -6.27
CA LYS A 335 58.10 -5.16 -6.73
C LYS A 335 57.04 -4.88 -7.81
N THR A 336 57.02 -5.72 -8.84
CA THR A 336 56.10 -5.64 -10.00
C THR A 336 55.06 -6.76 -10.02
N SER A 337 54.82 -7.41 -8.87
CA SER A 337 53.87 -8.51 -8.70
C SER A 337 52.97 -8.31 -7.48
N GLY A 338 51.68 -8.61 -7.63
CA GLY A 338 50.68 -8.47 -6.57
C GLY A 338 49.27 -8.23 -7.13
N SER A 339 48.33 -7.89 -6.24
CA SER A 339 47.05 -7.29 -6.62
C SER A 339 47.25 -5.85 -7.10
N ARG A 340 46.21 -5.23 -7.68
CA ARG A 340 46.16 -3.79 -7.98
C ARG A 340 46.62 -2.96 -6.79
N ASP A 341 46.07 -3.22 -5.61
CA ASP A 341 46.31 -2.42 -4.41
C ASP A 341 47.75 -2.57 -3.92
N ALA A 342 48.31 -3.79 -3.96
CA ALA A 342 49.72 -4.02 -3.66
C ALA A 342 50.64 -3.28 -4.65
N LEU A 343 50.28 -3.22 -5.93
CA LEU A 343 51.03 -2.43 -6.93
C LEU A 343 50.85 -0.92 -6.71
N LEU A 344 49.70 -0.44 -6.23
CA LEU A 344 49.52 0.97 -5.84
C LEU A 344 50.34 1.34 -4.60
N GLU A 345 50.46 0.46 -3.60
CA GLU A 345 51.38 0.64 -2.47
C GLU A 345 52.84 0.72 -2.93
N GLN A 346 53.24 -0.13 -3.89
CA GLN A 346 54.56 -0.07 -4.51
C GLN A 346 54.78 1.22 -5.31
N LEU A 347 53.78 1.66 -6.08
CA LEU A 347 53.82 2.92 -6.83
C LEU A 347 53.88 4.14 -5.90
N ALA A 348 53.27 4.09 -4.72
CA ALA A 348 53.28 5.20 -3.75
C ALA A 348 54.69 5.52 -3.21
N VAL A 349 55.59 4.54 -3.20
CA VAL A 349 57.02 4.74 -2.86
C VAL A 349 57.75 5.52 -3.95
N ILE A 350 57.31 5.40 -5.20
CA ILE A 350 57.95 6.00 -6.39
C ILE A 350 57.34 7.37 -6.71
N ASN A 351 56.01 7.44 -6.72
CA ASN A 351 55.22 8.61 -7.12
C ASN A 351 53.96 8.70 -6.25
N PRO A 352 54.05 9.27 -5.03
CA PRO A 352 52.92 9.40 -4.13
C PRO A 352 51.82 10.31 -4.69
N ASP A 353 52.17 11.32 -5.50
CA ASP A 353 51.21 12.27 -6.07
C ASP A 353 50.26 11.60 -7.07
N LEU A 354 50.77 10.67 -7.89
CA LEU A 354 49.95 9.90 -8.83
C LEU A 354 49.01 8.93 -8.10
N VAL A 355 49.48 8.29 -7.02
CA VAL A 355 48.62 7.43 -6.19
C VAL A 355 47.56 8.24 -5.44
N ALA A 356 47.90 9.45 -4.97
CA ALA A 356 46.93 10.36 -4.37
C ALA A 356 45.87 10.83 -5.37
N GLN A 357 46.24 11.11 -6.63
CA GLN A 357 45.29 11.40 -7.71
C GLN A 357 44.39 10.20 -8.05
N GLU A 358 44.95 8.99 -8.08
CA GLU A 358 44.18 7.76 -8.32
C GLU A 358 43.19 7.47 -7.17
N ALA A 359 43.61 7.68 -5.91
CA ALA A 359 42.77 7.51 -4.72
C ALA A 359 41.64 8.55 -4.59
N GLN A 360 41.75 9.69 -5.28
CA GLN A 360 40.67 10.69 -5.37
C GLN A 360 39.61 10.34 -6.42
N LYS A 361 39.85 9.36 -7.30
CA LYS A 361 38.84 8.94 -8.28
C LYS A 361 37.69 8.22 -7.58
N PRO A 362 36.42 8.52 -7.92
CA PRO A 362 35.29 7.75 -7.44
C PRO A 362 35.42 6.28 -7.85
N GLN A 363 35.02 5.38 -6.95
CA GLN A 363 34.93 3.95 -7.26
C GLN A 363 33.63 3.64 -7.99
N PRO A 364 33.62 2.72 -8.96
CA PRO A 364 32.40 2.28 -9.61
C PRO A 364 31.44 1.61 -8.62
N LEU A 365 30.16 1.92 -8.77
CA LEU A 365 29.07 1.28 -8.05
C LEU A 365 28.96 -0.21 -8.40
N LYS A 366 28.50 -1.01 -7.43
CA LYS A 366 28.31 -2.45 -7.62
C LYS A 366 27.06 -2.73 -8.46
N VAL A 367 27.22 -3.54 -9.51
CA VAL A 367 26.15 -4.02 -10.40
C VAL A 367 25.54 -5.37 -9.96
N SER A 368 26.12 -5.99 -8.94
CA SER A 368 25.74 -7.27 -8.36
C SER A 368 25.22 -7.11 -6.92
N GLY A 369 24.26 -7.95 -6.55
CA GLY A 369 23.55 -7.88 -5.26
C GLY A 369 22.07 -8.17 -5.41
N THR A 370 21.32 -8.01 -4.31
CA THR A 370 19.87 -7.98 -4.27
C THR A 370 19.31 -6.69 -4.89
N LYS A 371 17.99 -6.62 -5.14
CA LYS A 371 17.37 -5.38 -5.61
C LYS A 371 17.57 -4.22 -4.61
N ALA A 372 17.52 -4.50 -3.31
CA ALA A 372 17.76 -3.50 -2.26
C ALA A 372 19.19 -2.94 -2.28
N ASP A 373 20.20 -3.80 -2.47
CA ASP A 373 21.60 -3.34 -2.57
C ASP A 373 21.81 -2.39 -3.77
N LEU A 374 21.16 -2.68 -4.90
CA LEU A 374 21.22 -1.85 -6.11
C LEU A 374 20.45 -0.52 -5.94
N ILE A 375 19.31 -0.53 -5.24
CA ILE A 375 18.58 0.70 -4.87
C ILE A 375 19.45 1.59 -3.98
N GLN A 376 20.11 1.02 -2.96
CA GLN A 376 21.03 1.78 -2.10
C GLN A 376 22.23 2.34 -2.87
N ALA A 377 22.80 1.58 -3.81
CA ALA A 377 23.89 2.05 -4.67
C ALA A 377 23.48 3.25 -5.53
N VAL A 378 22.26 3.24 -6.11
CA VAL A 378 21.73 4.39 -6.85
C VAL A 378 21.48 5.58 -5.92
N LYS A 379 20.84 5.38 -4.76
CA LYS A 379 20.57 6.46 -3.79
C LYS A 379 21.83 7.13 -3.25
N ALA A 380 22.95 6.42 -3.17
CA ALA A 380 24.24 6.99 -2.75
C ALA A 380 24.81 8.01 -3.75
N VAL A 381 24.37 7.98 -5.01
CA VAL A 381 24.80 8.89 -6.09
C VAL A 381 23.71 9.89 -6.49
N ASN A 382 22.45 9.44 -6.49
CA ASN A 382 21.27 10.27 -6.75
C ASN A 382 20.25 10.07 -5.61
N PRO A 383 20.30 10.90 -4.54
CA PRO A 383 19.37 10.82 -3.42
C PRO A 383 17.90 11.04 -3.82
N ASP A 384 17.67 11.82 -4.88
CA ASP A 384 16.34 12.15 -5.41
C ASP A 384 15.79 11.07 -6.37
N ALA A 385 16.48 9.94 -6.50
CA ALA A 385 16.04 8.81 -7.32
C ALA A 385 14.72 8.21 -6.79
N VAL A 386 13.70 8.20 -7.65
CA VAL A 386 12.38 7.63 -7.35
C VAL A 386 12.32 6.16 -7.77
N PHE A 387 11.86 5.30 -6.88
CA PHE A 387 11.68 3.86 -7.12
C PHE A 387 10.19 3.51 -7.08
N ALA A 388 9.70 2.79 -8.09
CA ALA A 388 8.27 2.49 -8.21
C ALA A 388 7.77 1.59 -7.08
N ASP A 389 8.56 0.58 -6.70
CA ASP A 389 8.28 -0.30 -5.55
C ASP A 389 8.08 0.52 -4.27
N GLU A 390 9.03 1.40 -3.93
CA GLU A 390 8.98 2.19 -2.70
C GLU A 390 7.77 3.14 -2.64
N LEU A 391 7.35 3.72 -3.78
CA LEU A 391 6.12 4.51 -3.85
C LEU A 391 4.87 3.67 -3.61
N VAL A 392 4.80 2.46 -4.17
CA VAL A 392 3.66 1.57 -4.04
C VAL A 392 3.61 0.94 -2.64
N ASP A 393 4.76 0.61 -2.06
CA ASP A 393 4.86 0.06 -0.72
C ASP A 393 4.51 1.12 0.34
N ALA A 394 5.02 2.36 0.23
CA ALA A 394 4.61 3.46 1.10
C ALA A 394 3.10 3.78 1.01
N TRP A 395 2.50 3.62 -0.17
CA TRP A 395 1.04 3.72 -0.34
C TRP A 395 0.30 2.56 0.37
N ARG A 396 0.83 1.34 0.32
CA ARG A 396 0.27 0.15 0.99
C ARG A 396 0.40 0.17 2.51
N GLU A 397 1.45 0.80 3.04
CA GLU A 397 1.63 0.99 4.50
C GLU A 397 0.49 1.81 5.12
N ASN A 398 -0.15 2.67 4.33
CA ASN A 398 -1.38 3.39 4.66
C ASN A 398 -1.37 4.06 6.07
N PRO A 399 -0.38 4.93 6.36
CA PRO A 399 -0.20 5.50 7.70
C PRO A 399 -1.39 6.34 8.19
N GLU A 400 -2.21 6.83 7.27
CA GLU A 400 -3.41 7.63 7.55
C GLU A 400 -4.68 6.79 7.74
N GLY A 401 -4.63 5.46 7.52
CA GLY A 401 -5.77 4.56 7.70
C GLY A 401 -6.92 4.76 6.68
N LYS A 402 -6.65 5.46 5.57
CA LYS A 402 -7.62 5.75 4.50
C LYS A 402 -8.01 4.49 3.72
N VAL A 403 -9.10 4.54 2.97
CA VAL A 403 -9.49 3.42 2.08
C VAL A 403 -8.54 3.39 0.88
N LEU A 404 -7.81 2.29 0.70
CA LEU A 404 -6.85 2.14 -0.41
C LEU A 404 -7.60 1.90 -1.74
N VAL A 405 -7.33 2.75 -2.74
CA VAL A 405 -7.96 2.68 -4.06
C VAL A 405 -6.90 2.57 -5.16
N THR A 406 -6.89 1.45 -5.88
CA THR A 406 -6.06 1.30 -7.09
C THR A 406 -6.54 2.22 -8.21
N ARG A 407 -5.64 2.57 -9.13
CA ARG A 407 -5.95 3.35 -10.34
C ARG A 407 -7.04 2.71 -11.18
N GLN A 408 -7.08 1.37 -11.20
CA GLN A 408 -8.10 0.63 -11.92
C GLN A 408 -9.48 0.76 -11.26
N GLN A 409 -9.55 0.71 -9.92
CA GLN A 409 -10.81 0.93 -9.18
C GLN A 409 -11.30 2.37 -9.38
N LEU A 410 -10.42 3.38 -9.21
CA LEU A 410 -10.78 4.78 -9.45
C LEU A 410 -11.29 5.01 -10.88
N ARG A 411 -10.63 4.43 -11.89
CA ARG A 411 -11.08 4.52 -13.29
C ARG A 411 -12.48 3.93 -13.49
N THR A 412 -12.77 2.78 -12.89
CA THR A 412 -14.10 2.17 -12.92
C THR A 412 -15.13 3.06 -12.22
N ALA A 413 -14.81 3.57 -11.03
CA ALA A 413 -15.72 4.41 -10.26
C ALA A 413 -16.04 5.75 -10.95
N LEU A 414 -15.05 6.39 -11.58
CA LEU A 414 -15.25 7.59 -12.41
C LEU A 414 -16.11 7.31 -13.65
N ASN A 415 -16.01 6.13 -14.27
CA ASN A 415 -16.90 5.74 -15.37
C ASN A 415 -18.35 5.56 -14.88
N ILE A 416 -18.55 5.00 -13.69
CA ILE A 416 -19.88 4.85 -13.07
C ILE A 416 -20.45 6.23 -12.70
N GLN A 417 -19.68 7.07 -12.02
CA GLN A 417 -20.04 8.46 -11.69
C GLN A 417 -20.48 9.22 -12.96
N LYS A 418 -19.70 9.12 -14.04
CA LYS A 418 -20.04 9.73 -15.33
C LYS A 418 -21.36 9.20 -15.90
N ALA A 419 -21.61 7.89 -15.81
CA ALA A 419 -22.87 7.30 -16.26
C ALA A 419 -24.07 7.77 -15.43
N LEU A 420 -23.92 7.87 -14.09
CA LEU A 420 -24.94 8.40 -13.18
C LEU A 420 -25.28 9.87 -13.49
N LEU A 421 -24.26 10.72 -13.69
CA LEU A 421 -24.44 12.13 -14.05
C LEU A 421 -25.04 12.33 -15.45
N GLN A 422 -24.81 11.39 -16.37
CA GLN A 422 -25.41 11.39 -17.71
C GLN A 422 -26.83 10.78 -17.75
N HIS A 423 -27.29 10.15 -16.67
CA HIS A 423 -28.59 9.48 -16.65
C HIS A 423 -29.76 10.49 -16.62
N PRO A 424 -30.79 10.35 -17.47
CA PRO A 424 -31.84 11.39 -17.65
C PRO A 424 -32.64 11.79 -16.40
N THR A 425 -32.72 10.90 -15.41
CA THR A 425 -33.41 11.13 -14.12
C THR A 425 -32.40 11.39 -13.00
N ALA A 426 -31.67 10.37 -12.57
CA ALA A 426 -30.63 10.48 -11.53
C ALA A 426 -29.64 11.64 -11.72
N GLY A 427 -29.16 11.90 -12.95
CA GLY A 427 -28.25 13.02 -13.22
C GLY A 427 -28.86 14.39 -12.89
N LYS A 428 -30.17 14.58 -13.07
CA LYS A 428 -30.88 15.83 -12.70
C LYS A 428 -30.98 15.98 -11.18
N LEU A 429 -31.14 14.88 -10.45
CA LEU A 429 -31.19 14.89 -8.98
C LEU A 429 -29.80 15.18 -8.42
N LEU A 430 -28.79 14.43 -8.88
CA LEU A 430 -27.38 14.56 -8.45
C LEU A 430 -26.80 15.94 -8.76
N THR A 431 -27.26 16.64 -9.80
CA THR A 431 -26.79 17.99 -10.17
C THR A 431 -27.74 19.12 -9.78
N HIS A 432 -28.79 18.84 -9.00
CA HIS A 432 -29.77 19.86 -8.61
C HIS A 432 -29.12 20.98 -7.77
N PRO A 433 -29.38 22.28 -8.03
CA PRO A 433 -28.74 23.37 -7.30
C PRO A 433 -29.15 23.43 -5.82
N SER A 434 -30.41 23.11 -5.51
CA SER A 434 -30.93 23.00 -4.14
C SER A 434 -30.66 21.63 -3.49
N ARG A 435 -29.60 20.93 -3.91
CA ARG A 435 -29.22 19.64 -3.31
C ARG A 435 -28.49 19.86 -1.99
N ALA A 436 -28.82 19.04 -0.99
CA ALA A 436 -27.99 18.82 0.19
C ALA A 436 -27.69 17.32 0.29
N VAL A 437 -26.60 16.95 0.96
CA VAL A 437 -26.07 15.57 0.96
C VAL A 437 -25.80 15.15 2.40
N GLU A 438 -26.07 13.88 2.72
CA GLU A 438 -25.84 13.28 4.05
C GLU A 438 -26.52 14.06 5.21
N VAL A 439 -27.64 14.75 4.92
CA VAL A 439 -28.39 15.55 5.89
C VAL A 439 -29.02 14.64 6.94
N SER A 440 -28.82 14.94 8.22
CA SER A 440 -29.30 14.10 9.31
C SER A 440 -30.63 14.61 9.87
N TYR A 441 -31.61 13.72 9.95
CA TYR A 441 -32.92 13.95 10.55
C TYR A 441 -33.07 13.12 11.82
N PHE A 442 -33.55 13.75 12.88
CA PHE A 442 -33.96 13.11 14.12
C PHE A 442 -35.43 13.42 14.37
N GLY A 443 -36.17 12.47 14.93
CA GLY A 443 -37.59 12.64 15.20
C GLY A 443 -38.22 11.44 15.90
N PHE A 444 -39.54 11.43 15.96
CA PHE A 444 -40.33 10.32 16.46
C PHE A 444 -41.12 9.70 15.31
N ASP A 445 -41.25 8.39 15.32
CA ASP A 445 -42.19 7.67 14.46
C ASP A 445 -43.61 7.81 15.01
N ASP A 446 -44.54 8.35 14.23
CA ASP A 446 -45.90 8.70 14.67
C ASP A 446 -46.75 7.47 15.08
N GLU A 447 -46.46 6.28 14.55
CA GLU A 447 -47.21 5.06 14.85
C GLU A 447 -46.73 4.36 16.12
N THR A 448 -45.41 4.30 16.33
CA THR A 448 -44.78 3.55 17.43
C THR A 448 -44.30 4.43 18.58
N GLY A 449 -44.16 5.74 18.37
CA GLY A 449 -43.58 6.68 19.33
C GLY A 449 -42.08 6.49 19.56
N LEU A 450 -41.39 5.71 18.73
CA LEU A 450 -39.95 5.47 18.85
C LEU A 450 -39.14 6.66 18.33
N GLU A 451 -38.07 7.01 19.02
CA GLU A 451 -37.04 7.90 18.45
C GLU A 451 -36.41 7.23 17.23
N VAL A 452 -36.40 7.93 16.10
CA VAL A 452 -35.82 7.49 14.83
C VAL A 452 -34.81 8.50 14.32
N ARG A 453 -33.80 8.00 13.61
CA ARG A 453 -32.86 8.82 12.85
C ARG A 453 -32.79 8.35 11.41
N VAL A 454 -32.79 9.30 10.49
CA VAL A 454 -32.69 9.04 9.06
C VAL A 454 -31.65 9.98 8.48
N ARG A 455 -30.88 9.48 7.53
CA ARG A 455 -29.96 10.27 6.74
C ARG A 455 -30.13 9.86 5.29
N PRO A 456 -30.85 10.62 4.46
CA PRO A 456 -30.81 10.43 3.02
C PRO A 456 -29.44 10.80 2.47
N ASP A 457 -29.00 10.00 1.49
CA ASP A 457 -27.81 10.23 0.67
C ASP A 457 -27.91 11.60 -0.02
N LEU A 458 -29.11 11.93 -0.53
CA LEU A 458 -29.40 13.17 -1.22
C LEU A 458 -30.74 13.75 -0.75
N GLU A 459 -30.76 15.03 -0.39
CA GLU A 459 -31.95 15.83 -0.16
C GLU A 459 -32.08 16.88 -1.28
N ILE A 460 -33.31 17.13 -1.75
CA ILE A 460 -33.62 18.25 -2.64
C ILE A 460 -34.76 19.08 -2.05
N ASP A 461 -34.55 20.40 -1.93
CA ASP A 461 -35.61 21.36 -1.60
C ASP A 461 -36.29 21.87 -2.90
N LEU A 462 -37.59 21.59 -3.01
CA LEU A 462 -38.48 22.02 -4.10
C LEU A 462 -39.52 22.98 -3.51
N ASP A 463 -39.23 24.27 -3.55
CA ASP A 463 -40.11 25.36 -3.10
C ASP A 463 -40.70 25.16 -1.68
N GLY A 464 -39.90 24.61 -0.76
CA GLY A 464 -40.28 24.34 0.64
C GLY A 464 -40.72 22.90 0.91
N VAL A 465 -40.81 22.03 -0.11
CA VAL A 465 -40.99 20.59 0.05
C VAL A 465 -39.64 19.90 -0.10
N ARG A 466 -39.22 19.16 0.92
CA ARG A 466 -37.94 18.42 0.91
C ARG A 466 -38.16 16.96 0.58
N ILE A 467 -37.43 16.47 -0.41
CA ILE A 467 -37.47 15.08 -0.87
C ILE A 467 -36.10 14.46 -0.60
N GLY A 468 -36.07 13.40 0.22
CA GLY A 468 -34.90 12.57 0.43
C GLY A 468 -34.85 11.40 -0.56
N ALA A 469 -33.65 11.05 -1.02
CA ALA A 469 -33.33 9.84 -1.76
C ALA A 469 -32.20 9.07 -1.03
N THR A 470 -32.26 7.75 -1.13
CA THR A 470 -31.43 6.71 -0.47
C THR A 470 -31.31 5.50 -1.39
#